data_AF-A0A6B3SR89-F1
#
_entry.id   AF-A0A6B3SR89-F1
#
_cell.length_a   1.000
_cell.length_b   1.000
_cell.length_c   1.000
_cell.angle_alpha   90.00
_cell.angle_beta   90.00
_cell.angle_gamma   90.00
#
_symmetry.space_group_name_H-M   'P 1'
#
loop_
_entity.id
_entity.type
_entity.pdbx_description
1 polymer ?
#
loop_
_entity_poly.entity_id
_entity_poly.type
_entity_poly.pdbx_seq_one_letter_code
_entity_poly.pdbx_strand_id
1 'polypeptide(L)' 'MEGIKASIVGEGVESSVEFSLEEVIAHHQGKPWADMSEQEHEEELKDYALMLYSRNTGLQGDLRVSLSGGSFSRVDRRSV' A
#
# COMPACT_ATOMS: atom_id res chain seq x y z
N MET A 1 -4.30 16.58 -6.74
CA MET A 1 -4.07 15.68 -5.60
C MET A 1 -3.33 14.49 -6.17
N GLU A 2 -2.07 14.30 -5.77
CA GLU A 2 -1.26 13.17 -6.26
C GLU A 2 -1.60 11.95 -5.39
N GLY A 3 -2.34 10.99 -5.96
CA GLY A 3 -2.67 9.74 -5.28
C GLY A 3 -1.48 8.79 -5.20
N ILE A 4 -1.48 7.93 -4.19
CA ILE A 4 -0.57 6.79 -4.06
C ILE A 4 -1.22 5.64 -4.82
N LYS A 5 -0.50 5.08 -5.80
CA LYS A 5 -0.93 3.89 -6.52
C LYS A 5 -0.21 2.68 -5.95
N ALA A 6 -0.97 1.66 -5.56
CA ALA A 6 -0.44 0.37 -5.13
C ALA A 6 -0.76 -0.69 -6.18
N SER A 7 0.27 -1.30 -6.75
CA SER A 7 0.17 -2.45 -7.64
C SER A 7 0.25 -3.72 -6.81
N ILE A 8 -0.75 -4.59 -6.95
CA ILE A 8 -0.92 -5.81 -6.18
C ILE A 8 -0.80 -6.98 -7.15
N VAL A 9 0.19 -7.84 -6.91
CA VAL A 9 0.51 -8.97 -7.78
C VAL A 9 0.65 -10.23 -6.93
N GLY A 10 -0.07 -11.29 -7.29
CA GLY A 10 0.03 -12.59 -6.61
C GLY A 10 -0.99 -13.60 -7.14
N GLU A 11 -0.68 -14.89 -7.04
CA GLU A 11 -1.60 -16.00 -7.39
C GLU A 11 -2.29 -15.88 -8.77
N GLY A 12 -1.60 -15.32 -9.76
CA GLY A 12 -2.13 -15.13 -11.11
C GLY A 12 -3.05 -13.90 -11.27
N VAL A 13 -3.12 -13.04 -10.25
CA VAL A 13 -3.87 -11.78 -10.28
C VAL A 13 -2.91 -10.60 -10.34
N GLU A 14 -3.19 -9.67 -11.24
CA GLU A 14 -2.56 -8.35 -11.32
C GLU A 14 -3.67 -7.31 -11.18
N SER A 15 -3.58 -6.49 -10.14
CA SER A 15 -4.56 -5.44 -9.88
C SER A 15 -3.86 -4.20 -9.32
N SER A 16 -4.57 -3.08 -9.31
CA SER A 16 -4.05 -1.86 -8.71
C SER A 16 -5.15 -1.09 -7.99
N VAL A 17 -4.80 -0.54 -6.83
CA VAL A 17 -5.66 0.36 -6.07
C VAL A 17 -4.99 1.72 -5.95
N GLU A 18 -5.80 2.77 -5.92
CA GLU A 18 -5.33 4.15 -5.76
C GLU A 18 -5.99 4.73 -4.51
N PHE A 19 -5.17 5.38 -3.68
CA PHE A 19 -5.62 5.97 -2.43
C PHE A 19 -4.72 7.13 -2.03
N SER A 20 -5.17 7.93 -1.07
CA SER A 20 -4.46 9.10 -0.55
C SER A 20 -3.83 8.80 0.81
N LEU A 21 -2.73 9.47 1.12
CA LEU A 21 -2.11 9.40 2.45
C LEU A 21 -3.11 9.77 3.56
N GLU A 22 -3.96 10.77 3.31
CA GLU A 22 -5.01 11.21 4.25
C GLU A 22 -6.00 10.09 4.59
N GLU A 23 -6.33 9.22 3.63
CA GLU A 23 -7.24 8.09 3.86
C GLU A 23 -6.59 7.04 4.76
N VAL A 24 -5.30 6.77 4.54
CA VAL A 24 -4.51 5.83 5.35
C VAL A 24 -4.42 6.35 6.78
N ILE A 25 -4.08 7.63 6.96
CA ILE A 25 -4.00 8.28 8.28
C ILE A 25 -5.38 8.28 8.97
N ALA A 26 -6.47 8.52 8.23
CA ALA A 26 -7.82 8.51 8.78
C ALA A 26 -8.26 7.10 9.23
N HIS A 27 -7.77 6.06 8.56
CA HIS A 27 -8.03 4.67 8.93
C HIS A 27 -7.12 4.13 10.02
N HIS A 28 -5.91 4.70 10.15
CA HIS A 28 -4.94 4.30 11.16
C HIS A 28 -5.41 4.65 12.57
N GLN A 29 -5.45 3.65 13.46
CA GLN A 29 -5.82 3.83 14.87
C GLN A 29 -4.65 3.64 15.84
N GLY A 30 -3.44 3.49 15.31
CA GLY A 30 -2.24 3.22 16.10
C GLY A 30 -1.48 4.48 16.53
N LYS A 31 -0.15 4.35 16.56
CA LYS A 31 0.78 5.43 16.86
C LYS A 31 0.58 6.60 15.88
N PRO A 32 0.68 7.88 16.30
CA PRO A 32 0.50 9.00 15.40
C PRO A 32 1.43 8.90 14.19
N TRP A 33 0.91 9.22 13.00
CA TRP A 33 1.68 9.13 11.75
C TRP A 33 3.01 9.88 11.82
N ALA A 34 3.04 11.04 12.50
CA ALA A 34 4.25 11.85 12.66
C ALA A 34 5.37 11.17 13.46
N ASP A 35 5.04 10.20 14.33
CA ASP A 35 6.01 9.51 15.16
C ASP A 35 6.51 8.20 14.51
N MET A 36 5.91 7.77 13.41
CA MET A 36 6.24 6.54 12.70
C MET A 36 7.47 6.69 11.81
N SER A 37 8.26 5.63 11.72
CA SER A 37 9.43 5.53 10.86
C SER A 37 9.01 5.36 9.39
N GLU A 38 9.91 5.67 8.45
CA GLU A 38 9.64 5.48 7.00
C GLU A 38 9.23 4.04 6.66
N GLN A 39 9.83 3.04 7.33
CA GLN A 39 9.42 1.64 7.20
C GLN A 39 8.00 1.39 7.70
N GLU A 40 7.66 1.92 8.89
CA GLU A 40 6.32 1.79 9.46
C GLU A 40 5.28 2.46 8.55
N HIS A 41 5.59 3.64 7.97
CA HIS A 41 4.73 4.28 6.97
C HIS A 41 4.51 3.41 5.75
N GLU A 42 5.57 2.80 5.21
CA GLU A 42 5.47 1.94 4.05
C GLU A 42 4.61 0.69 4.34
N GLU A 43 4.75 0.11 5.52
CA GLU A 43 3.94 -1.03 5.97
C GLU A 43 2.46 -0.66 6.07
N GLU A 44 2.11 0.45 6.71
CA GLU A 44 0.71 0.91 6.80
C GLU A 44 0.10 1.20 5.42
N LEU A 45 0.87 1.79 4.51
CA LEU A 45 0.41 2.04 3.14
C LEU A 45 0.14 0.73 2.39
N LYS A 46 1.00 -0.28 2.56
CA LYS A 46 0.82 -1.60 1.95
C LYS A 46 -0.37 -2.34 2.58
N ASP A 47 -0.54 -2.29 3.89
CA ASP A 47 -1.66 -2.91 4.60
C ASP A 47 -2.99 -2.29 4.16
N TYR A 48 -3.05 -0.95 4.09
CA TYR A 48 -4.21 -0.23 3.58
C TYR A 48 -4.55 -0.60 2.13
N ALA A 49 -3.53 -0.76 1.27
CA ALA A 49 -3.72 -1.22 -0.10
C ALA A 49 -4.32 -2.63 -0.18
N LEU A 50 -3.83 -3.57 0.64
CA LEU A 50 -4.37 -4.93 0.72
C LEU A 50 -5.80 -4.94 1.25
N MET A 51 -6.10 -4.12 2.26
CA MET A 51 -7.45 -3.96 2.79
C MET A 51 -8.42 -3.45 1.72
N LEU A 52 -8.04 -2.40 0.98
CA LEU A 52 -8.85 -1.89 -0.13
C LEU A 52 -9.07 -2.94 -1.22
N TYR A 53 -8.01 -3.66 -1.61
CA TYR A 53 -8.10 -4.70 -2.60
C TYR A 53 -8.99 -5.86 -2.16
N SER A 54 -8.83 -6.32 -0.92
CA SER A 54 -9.66 -7.39 -0.36
C SER A 54 -11.12 -6.97 -0.26
N ARG A 55 -11.39 -5.71 0.10
CA ARG A 55 -12.75 -5.15 0.10
C ARG A 55 -13.36 -5.09 -1.30
N ASN A 56 -12.57 -4.76 -2.32
CA ASN A 56 -13.06 -4.63 -3.70
C ASN A 56 -13.26 -5.97 -4.40
N THR A 57 -12.40 -6.95 -4.14
CA THR A 57 -12.38 -8.24 -4.85
C THR A 57 -12.94 -9.40 -4.04
N GLY A 58 -13.03 -9.26 -2.72
CA GLY A 58 -13.34 -10.35 -1.79
C GLY A 58 -12.22 -11.37 -1.62
N LEU A 59 -11.04 -11.14 -2.23
CA LEU A 59 -9.93 -12.08 -2.23
C LEU A 59 -8.91 -11.72 -1.14
N GLN A 60 -8.31 -12.75 -0.56
CA GLN A 60 -7.16 -12.68 0.36
C GLN A 60 -6.18 -13.77 -0.06
N GLY A 61 -4.88 -13.48 -0.04
CA GLY A 61 -3.86 -14.39 -0.56
C GLY A 61 -2.44 -13.88 -0.32
N ASP A 62 -1.45 -14.64 -0.80
CA ASP A 62 -0.04 -14.23 -0.75
C ASP A 62 0.24 -13.19 -1.83
N LEU A 63 -0.13 -11.95 -1.52
CA LEU A 63 -0.12 -10.82 -2.45
C LEU A 63 1.08 -9.92 -2.17
N ARG A 64 1.80 -9.57 -3.24
CA ARG A 64 2.90 -8.60 -3.18
C ARG A 64 2.38 -7.23 -3.55
N VAL A 65 2.68 -6.24 -2.72
CA VAL A 65 2.30 -4.84 -2.95
C VAL A 65 3.52 -4.00 -3.28
N SER A 66 3.46 -3.32 -4.42
CA SER A 66 4.42 -2.30 -4.84
C SER A 66 3.74 -0.93 -4.85
N LEU A 67 4.25 0.02 -4.08
CA LEU A 67 3.74 1.39 -4.06
C LEU A 67 4.43 2.24 -5.13
N SER A 68 3.70 3.17 -5.74
CA SER A 68 4.19 4.10 -6.77
C SER A 68 3.41 5.41 -6.72
N GLY A 69 4.12 6.55 -6.67
CA GLY A 69 3.51 7.89 -6.59
C GLY A 69 3.69 8.57 -5.23
N GLY A 70 3.66 9.92 -5.23
CA GLY A 70 3.80 10.77 -4.03
C GLY A 70 5.09 10.51 -3.23
N SER A 71 6.25 10.99 -3.68
CA SER A 71 7.56 10.85 -3.01
C SER A 71 8.12 9.43 -2.75
N PHE A 72 7.33 8.36 -2.88
CA PHE A 72 7.80 6.98 -2.71
C PHE A 72 8.24 6.39 -4.05
N SER A 73 9.48 6.64 -4.44
CA SER A 73 10.14 5.95 -5.56
C SER A 73 11.15 4.94 -5.03
N ARG A 74 10.69 3.94 -4.27
CA ARG A 74 11.52 2.78 -3.94
C ARG A 74 11.03 1.58 -4.74
N VAL A 75 11.55 1.48 -5.96
CA VAL A 75 11.48 0.25 -6.75
C VAL A 75 12.34 -0.77 -6.02
N ASP A 76 11.73 -1.73 -5.32
CA ASP A 76 12.46 -2.88 -4.80
C ASP A 76 12.91 -3.75 -5.99
N ARG A 77 14.03 -3.35 -6.60
CA ARG A 77 14.80 -4.24 -7.47
C ARG A 77 15.70 -5.08 -6.59
N ARG A 78 15.17 -6.14 -5.99
CA ARG A 78 16.03 -7.26 -5.63
C ARG A 78 16.04 -8.27 -6.76
N SER A 79 17.04 -8.05 -7.62
CA SER A 79 17.51 -8.93 -8.68
C SER A 79 17.82 -10.33 -8.14
N VAL A 80 17.39 -11.34 -8.91
CA VAL A 80 17.87 -12.73 -9.06
C VAL A 80 18.20 -13.56 -7.82
#